data_AF-A0A962I089-F1
#
_entry.id   AF-A0A962I089-F1
#
_cell.length_a   1.000
_cell.length_b   1.000
_cell.length_c   1.000
_cell.angle_alpha   90.00
_cell.angle_beta   90.00
_cell.angle_gamma   90.00
#
_symmetry.space_group_name_H-M   'P 1'
#
loop_
_entity.id
_entity.type
_entity.pdbx_description
1 polymer ?
#
loop_
_entity_poly.entity_id
_entity_poly.type
_entity_poly.pdbx_seq_one_letter_code
_entity_poly.pdbx_strand_id
1 'polypeptide(L)'
;MIGQPPFALAPTQVSPFSELEARLRARLRPVDDGSDPDPWNLPDLVDLLPDRPLRPAAVLVGLLPHADGPRVLLTRRTDDLPHHAGQISFPGGRREPADVDWVAVARREAEEEVGLLPGQMHPLGLLQPYATI
;
A
#
# COMPACT_ATOMS: atom_id res chain seq x y z
N MET A 1 -2.16 46.53 35.80
CA MET A 1 -1.71 45.97 34.52
C MET A 1 -1.16 44.58 34.79
N ILE A 2 -1.94 43.54 34.53
CA ILE A 2 -1.52 42.15 34.68
C ILE A 2 -1.05 41.71 33.29
N GLY A 3 0.24 41.41 33.14
CA GLY A 3 0.83 41.01 31.86
C GLY A 3 0.21 39.70 31.37
N GLN A 4 -0.17 39.65 30.10
CA GLN A 4 -0.54 38.39 29.45
C GLN A 4 0.71 37.49 29.34
N PRO A 5 0.58 36.17 29.56
CA PRO A 5 1.71 35.26 29.35
C PRO A 5 2.06 35.20 27.85
N PRO A 6 3.34 35.25 27.49
CA PRO A 6 3.78 34.99 26.12
C PRO A 6 3.66 33.49 25.86
N PHE A 7 3.24 33.11 24.65
CA PHE A 7 3.08 31.72 24.19
C PHE A 7 1.78 31.02 24.64
N ALA A 8 0.66 31.47 24.09
CA ALA A 8 -0.37 30.51 23.72
C ALA A 8 0.26 29.57 22.66
N LEU A 9 0.44 28.29 23.02
CA LEU A 9 0.76 27.25 22.04
C LEU A 9 -0.35 27.30 20.98
N ALA A 10 0.02 27.59 19.73
CA ALA A 10 -0.92 27.46 18.62
C ALA A 10 -1.53 26.05 18.68
N PRO A 11 -2.85 25.90 18.46
CA PRO A 11 -3.46 24.57 18.41
C PRO A 11 -2.65 23.72 17.43
N THR A 12 -2.19 22.55 17.88
CA THR A 12 -1.38 21.64 17.08
C THR A 12 -2.19 21.26 15.85
N GLN A 13 -1.95 21.94 14.74
CA GLN A 13 -2.70 21.72 13.51
C GLN A 13 -2.36 20.30 13.07
N VAL A 14 -3.34 19.40 13.13
CA VAL A 14 -3.16 17.99 12.73
C VAL A 14 -2.75 17.98 11.26
N SER A 15 -1.66 17.29 10.93
CA SER A 15 -1.20 17.23 9.55
C SER A 15 -2.22 16.47 8.69
N PRO A 16 -2.43 16.83 7.41
CA PRO A 16 -3.29 16.08 6.50
C PRO A 16 -2.94 14.58 6.43
N PHE A 17 -1.65 14.26 6.60
CA PHE A 17 -1.18 12.88 6.64
C PHE A 17 -1.67 12.12 7.87
N SER A 18 -1.64 12.75 9.05
CA SER A 18 -2.11 12.14 10.30
C SER A 18 -3.61 11.84 10.27
N GLU A 19 -4.41 12.73 9.67
CA GLU A 19 -5.84 12.49 9.49
C GLU A 19 -6.10 11.34 8.52
N LEU A 20 -5.36 11.29 7.40
CA LEU A 20 -5.44 10.17 6.46
C LEU A 20 -5.06 8.85 7.13
N GLU A 21 -3.96 8.82 7.89
CA GLU A 21 -3.53 7.62 8.60
C GLU A 21 -4.62 7.12 9.56
N ALA A 22 -5.22 8.01 10.36
CA ALA A 22 -6.29 7.64 11.28
C ALA A 22 -7.51 7.04 10.55
N ARG A 23 -7.90 7.65 9.42
CA ARG A 23 -9.00 7.14 8.58
C ARG A 23 -8.68 5.78 7.97
N LEU A 24 -7.44 5.57 7.52
CA LEU A 24 -6.99 4.30 6.96
C LEU A 24 -6.99 3.20 8.03
N ARG A 25 -6.42 3.45 9.21
CA ARG A 25 -6.43 2.49 10.32
C ARG A 25 -7.83 2.06 10.73
N ALA A 26 -8.81 2.96 10.63
CA ALA A 26 -10.21 2.65 10.94
C ALA A 26 -10.94 1.82 9.85
N ARG A 27 -10.34 1.61 8.68
CA ARG A 27 -10.99 0.96 7.52
C ARG A 27 -10.21 -0.22 6.93
N LEU A 28 -8.90 -0.25 7.13
CA LEU A 28 -8.06 -1.36 6.69
C LEU A 28 -8.24 -2.57 7.60
N ARG A 29 -8.11 -3.76 7.02
CA ARG A 29 -7.99 -4.99 7.81
C ARG A 29 -6.66 -4.99 8.57
N PRO A 30 -6.56 -5.66 9.73
CA PRO A 30 -5.31 -5.80 10.46
C PRO A 30 -4.17 -6.37 9.61
N VAL A 31 -2.92 -5.99 9.92
CA VAL A 31 -1.72 -6.43 9.17
C VAL A 31 -1.43 -7.92 9.35
N ASP A 32 -1.88 -8.49 10.45
CA ASP A 32 -1.78 -9.89 10.85
C ASP A 32 -3.05 -10.69 10.51
N ASP A 33 -3.96 -10.10 9.73
CA ASP A 33 -5.13 -10.80 9.22
C ASP A 33 -4.70 -11.85 8.18
N GLY A 34 -4.61 -13.10 8.64
CA GLY A 34 -4.31 -14.26 7.82
C GLY A 34 -5.49 -14.73 6.95
N SER A 35 -6.63 -14.04 6.97
CA SER A 35 -7.75 -14.38 6.08
C SER A 35 -7.45 -13.98 4.64
N ASP A 36 -7.83 -14.87 3.73
CA ASP A 36 -7.76 -14.68 2.28
C ASP A 36 -9.18 -14.67 1.72
N PRO A 37 -9.94 -13.56 1.92
CA PRO A 37 -11.31 -13.47 1.46
C PRO A 37 -11.35 -13.39 -0.06
N ASP A 38 -12.48 -13.80 -0.64
CA ASP A 38 -12.68 -13.69 -2.08
C ASP A 38 -12.50 -12.24 -2.55
N PRO A 39 -11.89 -12.02 -3.73
CA PRO A 39 -11.77 -10.68 -4.29
C PRO A 39 -13.12 -10.00 -4.46
N TRP A 40 -13.24 -8.75 -4.04
CA TRP A 40 -14.53 -8.06 -4.01
C TRP A 40 -15.11 -7.82 -5.41
N ASN A 41 -14.25 -7.76 -6.43
CA ASN A 41 -14.61 -7.58 -7.83
C ASN A 41 -14.75 -8.90 -8.61
N LEU A 42 -14.67 -10.05 -7.93
CA LEU A 42 -14.81 -11.36 -8.57
C LEU A 42 -16.15 -11.52 -9.32
N PRO A 43 -17.31 -11.06 -8.79
CA PRO A 43 -18.58 -11.17 -9.51
C PRO A 43 -18.58 -10.47 -10.88
N ASP A 44 -17.82 -9.38 -11.02
CA ASP A 44 -17.73 -8.61 -12.26
C ASP A 44 -16.76 -9.23 -13.29
N LEU A 45 -15.99 -10.23 -12.88
CA LEU A 45 -14.91 -10.82 -13.68
C LEU A 45 -15.18 -12.28 -14.09
N VAL A 46 -16.29 -12.88 -13.68
CA VAL A 46 -16.57 -14.32 -13.87
C VAL A 46 -16.37 -14.76 -15.33
N ASP A 47 -16.84 -13.97 -16.30
CA ASP A 47 -16.74 -14.31 -17.73
C ASP A 47 -15.39 -13.95 -18.37
N LEU A 48 -14.56 -13.17 -17.68
CA LEU A 48 -13.27 -12.67 -18.18
C LEU A 48 -12.10 -13.47 -17.62
N LEU A 49 -12.30 -14.18 -16.51
CA LEU A 49 -11.25 -14.96 -15.89
C LEU A 49 -10.97 -16.24 -16.67
N PRO A 50 -9.68 -16.59 -16.86
CA PRO A 50 -9.33 -17.86 -17.46
C PRO A 50 -9.73 -19.03 -16.56
N ASP A 51 -10.00 -20.19 -17.16
CA ASP A 51 -10.26 -21.46 -16.45
C ASP A 51 -8.98 -22.03 -15.81
N ARG A 52 -8.41 -21.27 -14.89
CA ARG A 52 -7.23 -21.60 -14.09
C ARG A 52 -7.29 -20.82 -12.77
N PRO A 53 -6.67 -21.33 -11.70
CA PRO A 53 -6.63 -20.61 -10.44
C PRO A 53 -5.95 -19.24 -10.58
N LEU A 54 -6.49 -18.25 -9.86
CA LEU A 54 -5.86 -16.94 -9.70
C LEU A 54 -4.48 -17.11 -9.05
N ARG A 55 -3.55 -16.24 -9.45
CA ARG A 55 -2.19 -16.25 -8.89
C ARG A 55 -2.13 -15.26 -7.74
N PRO A 56 -1.85 -15.71 -6.50
CA PRO A 56 -1.76 -14.81 -5.36
C PRO A 56 -0.56 -13.87 -5.50
N ALA A 57 -0.79 -12.59 -5.22
CA ALA A 57 0.18 -11.52 -5.29
C ALA A 57 -0.14 -10.46 -4.24
N ALA A 58 0.87 -9.70 -3.81
CA ALA A 58 0.68 -8.55 -2.95
C ALA A 58 1.43 -7.35 -3.53
N VAL A 59 0.87 -6.16 -3.32
CA VAL A 59 1.48 -4.89 -3.73
C VAL A 59 1.52 -3.93 -2.55
N LEU A 60 2.52 -3.07 -2.53
CA LEU A 60 2.68 -1.98 -1.58
C LEU A 60 2.01 -0.71 -2.11
N VAL A 61 0.90 -0.30 -1.50
CA VAL A 61 0.37 1.07 -1.66
C VAL A 61 1.13 1.99 -0.70
N GLY A 62 2.31 2.45 -1.12
CA GLY A 62 3.20 3.27 -0.30
C GLY A 62 2.71 4.72 -0.20
N LEU A 63 2.40 5.19 1.01
CA LEU A 63 1.98 6.57 1.27
C LEU A 63 3.11 7.37 1.91
N LEU A 64 3.48 8.49 1.28
CA LEU A 64 4.54 9.37 1.76
C LEU A 64 3.96 10.69 2.25
N PRO A 65 4.32 11.15 3.47
CA PRO A 65 3.97 12.48 3.93
C PRO A 65 4.68 13.54 3.08
N HIS A 66 3.96 14.60 2.72
CA HIS A 66 4.53 15.75 2.03
C HIS A 66 3.74 17.01 2.44
N ALA A 67 4.39 18.18 2.37
CA ALA A 67 3.84 19.45 2.89
C ALA A 67 2.46 19.79 2.31
N ASP A 68 2.30 19.61 0.99
CA ASP A 68 1.05 19.90 0.27
C ASP A 68 0.04 18.73 0.27
N GLY A 69 0.32 17.63 0.99
CA GLY A 69 -0.55 16.46 1.06
C GLY A 69 0.17 15.14 0.77
N PRO A 70 -0.46 13.99 1.09
CA PRO A 70 0.14 12.66 0.91
C PRO A 70 0.44 12.37 -0.57
N ARG A 71 1.57 11.69 -0.81
CA ARG A 71 1.95 11.16 -2.13
C ARG A 71 1.90 9.64 -2.14
N VAL A 72 1.72 9.07 -3.33
CA VAL A 72 1.69 7.62 -3.54
C VAL A 72 2.97 7.19 -4.26
N LEU A 73 3.63 6.16 -3.74
CA LEU A 73 4.76 5.50 -4.38
C LEU A 73 4.27 4.62 -5.53
N LEU A 74 4.85 4.83 -6.71
CA LEU A 74 4.61 4.04 -7.91
C LEU A 74 5.96 3.69 -8.54
N THR A 75 6.03 2.51 -9.14
CA THR A 75 7.14 2.08 -9.98
C THR A 75 6.81 2.30 -11.45
N ARG A 76 7.84 2.54 -12.25
CA ARG A 76 7.77 2.51 -13.71
C ARG A 76 8.78 1.50 -14.19
N ARG A 77 8.32 0.47 -14.91
CA ARG A 77 9.23 -0.49 -15.54
C ARG A 77 10.07 0.22 -16.60
N THR A 78 11.38 0.00 -16.58
CA THR A 78 12.31 0.54 -17.58
C THR A 78 11.94 0.08 -18.98
N ASP A 79 12.19 0.94 -19.97
CA ASP A 79 11.67 0.79 -21.33
C ASP A 79 12.38 -0.32 -22.17
N ASP A 80 13.31 -1.09 -21.57
CA ASP A 80 14.25 -1.99 -22.28
C ASP A 80 13.80 -3.46 -22.41
N LEU A 81 12.53 -3.80 -22.11
CA LEU A 81 11.98 -5.14 -22.33
C LEU A 81 10.95 -5.13 -23.46
N PRO A 82 10.98 -6.13 -24.39
CA PRO A 82 10.17 -6.12 -25.60
C PRO A 82 8.66 -6.19 -25.37
N HIS A 83 8.18 -6.38 -24.13
CA HIS A 83 6.77 -6.35 -23.75
C HIS A 83 6.62 -5.49 -22.47
N HIS A 84 5.63 -4.60 -22.42
CA HIS A 84 5.24 -3.78 -21.27
C HIS A 84 6.20 -2.64 -20.80
N ALA A 85 6.93 -2.02 -21.73
CA ALA A 85 7.70 -0.80 -21.45
C ALA A 85 6.82 0.34 -20.89
N GLY A 86 7.30 1.04 -19.86
CA GLY A 86 6.66 2.24 -19.33
C GLY A 86 5.40 2.05 -18.47
N GLN A 87 5.01 0.81 -18.17
CA GLN A 87 3.87 0.56 -17.28
C GLN A 87 4.13 1.13 -15.88
N ILE A 88 3.11 1.81 -15.34
CA ILE A 88 3.07 2.34 -13.99
C ILE A 88 2.34 1.33 -13.11
N SER A 89 2.97 0.94 -12.02
CA SER A 89 2.45 -0.05 -11.07
C SER A 89 2.77 0.34 -9.64
N PHE A 90 2.11 -0.31 -8.69
CA PHE A 90 2.64 -0.37 -7.32
C PHE A 90 3.83 -1.32 -7.26
N PRO A 91 4.82 -1.10 -6.38
CA PRO A 91 5.81 -2.13 -6.07
C PRO A 91 5.11 -3.40 -5.58
N GLY A 92 5.47 -4.56 -6.09
CA GLY A 92 4.82 -5.79 -5.69
C GLY A 92 4.93 -6.92 -6.70
N GLY A 93 4.51 -8.10 -6.27
CA GLY A 93 4.71 -9.30 -7.05
C GLY A 93 4.04 -10.52 -6.43
N ARG A 94 4.47 -11.68 -6.93
CA ARG A 94 3.82 -12.95 -6.61
C ARG A 94 4.23 -13.41 -5.22
N ARG A 95 3.32 -14.10 -4.54
CA ARG A 95 3.65 -14.79 -3.29
C ARG A 95 4.60 -15.96 -3.57
N GLU A 96 5.65 -16.06 -2.78
CA GLU A 96 6.59 -17.18 -2.78
C GLU A 96 6.35 -18.13 -1.59
N PRO A 97 6.83 -19.39 -1.66
CA PRO A 97 6.68 -20.34 -0.56
C PRO A 97 7.32 -19.90 0.76
N ALA A 98 8.34 -19.03 0.70
CA ALA A 98 9.02 -18.50 1.87
C ALA A 98 8.28 -17.32 2.54
N ASP A 99 7.27 -16.73 1.87
CA ASP A 99 6.53 -15.59 2.38
C ASP A 99 5.54 -16.01 3.47
N VAL A 100 5.80 -15.54 4.69
CA VAL A 100 5.03 -15.90 5.89
C VAL A 100 3.61 -15.29 5.90
N ASP A 101 3.45 -14.10 5.33
CA ASP A 101 2.18 -13.38 5.22
C ASP A 101 2.21 -12.41 4.01
N TRP A 102 1.08 -11.72 3.77
CA TRP A 102 0.96 -10.78 2.66
C TRP A 102 1.82 -9.52 2.81
N VAL A 103 2.12 -9.12 4.05
CA VAL A 103 3.00 -7.98 4.32
C VAL A 103 4.44 -8.33 3.96
N ALA A 104 4.88 -9.56 4.21
CA ALA A 104 6.18 -10.09 3.84
C ALA A 104 6.38 -10.09 2.31
N VAL A 105 5.37 -10.56 1.55
CA VAL A 105 5.39 -10.50 0.08
C VAL A 105 5.62 -9.06 -0.38
N ALA A 106 4.79 -8.11 0.07
CA ALA A 106 4.89 -6.72 -0.38
C ALA A 106 6.21 -6.05 0.05
N ARG A 107 6.75 -6.38 1.22
CA ARG A 107 8.04 -5.87 1.71
C ARG A 107 9.20 -6.38 0.87
N ARG A 108 9.25 -7.70 0.60
CA ARG A 108 10.28 -8.32 -0.23
C ARG A 108 10.32 -7.68 -1.61
N GLU A 109 9.17 -7.60 -2.26
CA GLU A 109 9.06 -7.02 -3.61
C GLU A 109 9.42 -5.51 -3.62
N ALA A 110 9.01 -4.74 -2.61
CA ALA A 110 9.40 -3.34 -2.50
C ALA A 110 10.91 -3.15 -2.25
N GLU A 111 11.54 -4.06 -1.51
CA GLU A 111 13.00 -4.06 -1.35
C GLU A 111 13.70 -4.36 -2.68
N GLU A 112 13.25 -5.39 -3.40
CA GLU A 112 13.84 -5.80 -4.68
C GLU A 112 13.65 -4.75 -5.79
N GLU A 113 12.46 -4.15 -5.91
CA GLU A 113 12.15 -3.24 -7.02
C GLU A 113 12.60 -1.79 -6.78
N VAL A 114 12.54 -1.30 -5.54
CA VAL A 114 12.83 0.12 -5.22
C VAL A 114 13.81 0.32 -4.06
N GLY A 115 14.38 -0.75 -3.51
CA GLY A 115 15.37 -0.66 -2.42
C GLY A 115 14.78 -0.20 -1.09
N LEU A 116 13.46 -0.31 -0.90
CA LEU A 116 12.80 0.13 0.32
C LEU A 116 12.97 -0.92 1.42
N LEU A 117 13.81 -0.63 2.41
CA LEU A 117 14.12 -1.58 3.47
C LEU A 117 12.93 -1.76 4.43
N PRO A 118 12.77 -2.95 5.05
CA PRO A 118 11.72 -3.22 6.01
C PRO A 118 11.58 -2.16 7.13
N GLY A 119 12.68 -1.63 7.66
CA GLY A 119 12.65 -0.60 8.70
C GLY A 119 12.12 0.77 8.25
N GLN A 120 12.00 1.01 6.95
CA GLN A 120 11.50 2.25 6.37
C GLN A 120 9.98 2.21 6.09
N MET A 121 9.35 1.06 6.34
CA MET A 121 7.94 0.82 6.09
C MET A 121 7.17 0.62 7.39
N HIS A 122 6.06 1.35 7.52
CA HIS A 122 5.11 1.19 8.63
C HIS A 122 3.75 0.71 8.10
N PRO A 123 3.48 -0.61 8.07
CA PRO A 123 2.23 -1.15 7.58
C PRO A 123 1.04 -0.64 8.39
N LEU A 124 0.03 -0.12 7.69
CA LEU A 124 -1.20 0.38 8.31
C LEU A 124 -2.30 -0.67 8.38
N GLY A 125 -2.30 -1.63 7.44
CA GLY A 125 -3.30 -2.68 7.31
C GLY A 125 -3.38 -3.22 5.89
N LEU A 126 -4.31 -4.15 5.66
CA LEU A 126 -4.56 -4.80 4.38
C LEU A 126 -5.85 -4.28 3.75
N LEU A 127 -5.83 -4.07 2.43
CA LEU A 127 -7.05 -3.85 1.64
C LEU A 127 -7.77 -5.17 1.38
N GLN A 128 -8.99 -5.08 0.86
CA GLN A 128 -9.68 -6.26 0.33
C GLN A 128 -8.99 -6.72 -0.97
N PRO A 129 -8.85 -8.04 -1.20
CA PRO A 129 -8.23 -8.56 -2.41
C PRO A 129 -8.96 -8.08 -3.68
N TYR A 130 -8.20 -7.92 -4.75
CA TYR A 130 -8.69 -7.50 -6.05
C TYR A 130 -8.18 -8.47 -7.12
N ALA A 131 -9.10 -9.04 -7.89
CA ALA A 131 -8.78 -9.92 -9.00
C ALA A 131 -8.41 -9.10 -10.25
N THR A 132 -7.37 -9.53 -10.95
CA THR A 132 -6.94 -8.97 -12.24
C THR A 132 -6.91 -10.06 -13.31
N ILE A 133 -6.96 -9.66 -14.58
CA ILE A 133 -6.95 -10.54 -15.77
C ILE A 133 -5.50 -10.74 -16.27
#